data_AF-A0A317EI36-F1
#
_entry.id   AF-A0A317EI36-F1
#
_cell.length_a   1.000
_cell.length_b   1.000
_cell.length_c   1.000
_cell.angle_alpha   90.00
_cell.angle_beta   90.00
_cell.angle_gamma   90.00
#
_symmetry.space_group_name_H-M   'P 1'
#
loop_
_entity.id
_entity.type
_entity.pdbx_description
1 polymer ?
#
loop_
_entity_poly.entity_id
_entity_poly.type
_entity_poly.pdbx_seq_one_letter_code
_entity_poly.pdbx_strand_id
1 'polypeptide(L)'
;MSVVIRSSRRLGLCAVGIGAILLTGCGGGDVREQLGLSRRAPDEFAVVTQAPLAMPPDYTLRPPAPGALPTQQANPERSASAAVFGATLPEGPAAGAPVGVGAAQPPGSLEQQFLSAAGAGKADPSIRETLNRESGALAEKSGTFAQEVLGITNDPTEILVNAPEEARRLRQNAAAGLPATTGDTPEIKRGNPGLLQGVF
;
A
#
# COMPACT_ATOMS: atom_id res chain seq x y z
N MET A 1 51.65 -48.94 20.68
CA MET A 1 50.93 -47.65 20.86
C MET A 1 50.49 -47.00 19.54
N SER A 2 50.41 -47.76 18.44
CA SER A 2 50.17 -47.25 17.07
C SER A 2 48.77 -47.55 16.51
N VAL A 3 47.96 -48.36 17.21
CA VAL A 3 46.61 -48.77 16.77
C VAL A 3 45.54 -47.71 17.06
N VAL A 4 45.66 -46.98 18.18
CA VAL A 4 44.67 -45.99 18.64
C VAL A 4 44.65 -44.72 17.77
N ILE A 5 45.79 -44.31 17.22
CA ILE A 5 45.90 -43.12 16.36
C ILE A 5 45.30 -43.37 14.96
N ARG A 6 45.26 -44.64 14.52
CA ARG A 6 44.73 -45.00 13.19
C ARG A 6 43.21 -45.18 13.21
N SER A 7 42.60 -45.54 14.35
CA SER A 7 41.15 -45.66 14.48
C SER A 7 40.45 -44.30 14.58
N SER A 8 41.03 -43.32 15.29
CA SER A 8 40.50 -41.96 15.39
C SER A 8 40.52 -41.21 14.05
N ARG A 9 41.57 -41.41 13.24
CA ARG A 9 41.67 -40.88 11.87
C ARG A 9 40.63 -41.50 10.91
N ARG A 10 40.35 -42.81 11.05
CA ARG A 10 39.29 -43.48 10.27
C ARG A 10 37.89 -43.05 10.69
N LEU A 11 37.67 -42.82 11.99
CA LEU A 11 36.39 -42.35 12.51
C LEU A 11 36.08 -40.91 12.04
N GLY A 12 37.09 -40.02 12.03
CA GLY A 12 36.94 -38.67 11.49
C GLY A 12 36.63 -38.64 9.99
N LEU A 13 37.28 -39.52 9.21
CA LEU A 13 37.01 -39.63 7.77
C LEU A 13 35.58 -40.14 7.48
N CYS A 14 35.09 -41.09 8.29
CA CYS A 14 33.69 -41.54 8.18
C CYS A 14 32.69 -40.46 8.58
N ALA A 15 32.96 -39.67 9.63
CA ALA A 15 32.07 -38.59 10.06
C ALA A 15 31.95 -37.47 9.01
N VAL A 16 33.05 -37.11 8.35
CA VAL A 16 33.05 -36.14 7.23
C VAL A 16 32.31 -36.71 6.02
N GLY A 17 32.47 -38.01 5.73
CA GLY A 17 31.72 -38.68 4.66
C GLY A 17 30.21 -38.65 4.89
N ILE A 18 29.75 -38.91 6.12
CA ILE A 18 28.33 -38.86 6.49
C ILE A 18 27.79 -37.42 6.42
N GLY A 19 28.56 -36.43 6.88
CA GLY A 19 28.18 -35.02 6.78
C GLY A 19 28.04 -34.54 5.33
N ALA A 20 28.92 -35.00 4.44
CA ALA A 20 28.83 -34.68 3.01
C ALA A 20 27.56 -35.26 2.36
N ILE A 21 27.16 -36.49 2.74
CA ILE A 21 25.93 -37.13 2.24
C ILE A 21 24.69 -36.36 2.73
N LEU A 22 24.67 -35.91 3.98
CA LEU A 22 23.55 -35.11 4.52
C LEU A 22 23.40 -33.75 3.82
N LEU A 23 24.50 -33.11 3.41
CA LEU A 23 24.46 -31.86 2.65
C LEU A 23 23.93 -32.04 1.21
N THR A 24 24.15 -33.19 0.58
CA THR A 24 23.60 -33.46 -0.76
C THR A 24 22.07 -33.56 -0.77
N GLY A 25 21.44 -33.85 0.38
CA GLY A 25 19.98 -33.89 0.51
C GLY A 25 19.31 -32.51 0.55
N CYS A 26 20.03 -31.45 0.94
CA CYS A 26 19.48 -30.10 1.06
C CYS A 26 19.75 -29.22 -0.18
N GLY A 27 20.51 -29.73 -1.16
CA GLY A 27 20.84 -29.03 -2.41
C GLY A 27 19.91 -29.36 -3.58
N GLY A 28 18.98 -30.31 -3.41
CA GLY A 28 18.03 -30.72 -4.44
C GLY A 28 16.89 -29.72 -4.54
N GLY A 29 16.70 -29.15 -5.74
CA GLY A 29 15.49 -28.51 -6.29
C GLY A 29 14.53 -27.74 -5.36
N ASP A 30 13.94 -28.43 -4.39
CA ASP A 30 12.83 -27.98 -3.55
C ASP A 30 13.15 -26.74 -2.71
N VAL A 31 14.38 -26.60 -2.19
CA VAL A 31 14.73 -25.39 -1.41
C VAL A 31 14.76 -24.15 -2.29
N ARG A 32 15.20 -24.27 -3.55
CA ARG A 32 15.18 -23.15 -4.51
C ARG A 32 13.76 -22.83 -5.00
N GLU A 33 12.92 -23.84 -5.13
CA GLU A 33 11.50 -23.68 -5.48
C GLU A 33 10.71 -23.00 -4.33
N GLN A 34 10.93 -23.42 -3.09
CA GLN A 34 10.31 -22.79 -1.91
C GLN A 34 10.81 -21.35 -1.66
N LEU A 35 12.07 -21.08 -1.99
CA LEU A 35 12.65 -19.72 -1.94
C LEU A 35 12.27 -18.86 -3.15
N GLY A 36 11.47 -19.37 -4.10
CA GLY A 36 11.01 -18.62 -5.27
C GLY A 36 12.13 -18.24 -6.25
N LEU A 37 13.29 -18.93 -6.18
CA LEU A 37 14.43 -18.72 -7.08
C LEU A 37 14.26 -19.44 -8.42
N SER A 38 13.23 -20.27 -8.56
CA SER A 38 12.87 -20.91 -9.81
C SER A 38 11.84 -20.08 -10.58
N ARG A 39 12.09 -19.94 -11.88
CA ARG A 39 11.26 -19.17 -12.79
C ARG A 39 10.11 -20.04 -13.28
N ARG A 40 8.95 -19.95 -12.63
CA ARG A 40 7.72 -20.60 -13.09
C ARG A 40 7.04 -19.72 -14.13
N ALA A 41 7.32 -19.98 -15.41
CA ALA A 41 6.64 -19.27 -16.50
C ALA A 41 5.16 -19.68 -16.52
N PRO A 42 4.22 -18.74 -16.79
CA PRO A 42 2.81 -19.07 -16.99
C PRO A 42 2.65 -20.00 -18.20
N ASP A 43 1.73 -20.97 -18.10
CA ASP A 43 1.44 -21.92 -19.17
C ASP A 43 0.77 -21.22 -20.35
N GLU A 44 1.49 -21.06 -21.46
CA GLU A 44 0.99 -20.42 -22.68
C GLU A 44 -0.12 -21.21 -23.39
N PHE A 45 -0.37 -22.47 -22.99
CA PHE A 45 -1.44 -23.31 -23.53
C PHE A 45 -2.65 -23.43 -22.59
N ALA A 46 -2.65 -22.71 -21.47
CA ALA A 46 -3.79 -22.69 -20.56
C ALA A 46 -5.00 -21.98 -21.20
N VAL A 47 -5.98 -22.77 -21.65
CA VAL A 47 -7.24 -22.26 -22.19
C VAL A 47 -8.15 -21.84 -21.04
N VAL A 48 -8.47 -20.55 -20.97
CA VAL A 48 -9.47 -20.03 -20.03
C VAL A 48 -10.87 -20.35 -20.57
N THR A 49 -11.72 -20.96 -19.73
CA THR A 49 -13.11 -21.25 -20.09
C THR A 49 -13.92 -19.94 -20.15
N GLN A 50 -14.54 -19.68 -21.30
CA GLN A 50 -15.52 -18.61 -21.42
C GLN A 50 -16.89 -19.11 -20.93
N ALA A 51 -17.70 -18.19 -20.38
CA ALA A 51 -19.07 -18.53 -20.01
C ALA A 51 -19.86 -19.00 -21.25
N PRO A 52 -20.68 -20.06 -21.14
CA PRO A 52 -21.46 -20.56 -22.27
C PRO A 52 -22.44 -19.49 -22.75
N LEU A 53 -22.53 -19.34 -24.07
CA LEU A 53 -23.48 -18.43 -24.72
C LEU A 53 -24.88 -19.04 -24.67
N ALA A 54 -25.66 -18.70 -23.63
CA ALA A 54 -27.08 -19.02 -23.56
C ALA A 54 -27.88 -17.94 -24.30
N MET A 55 -28.77 -18.37 -25.21
CA MET A 55 -29.69 -17.45 -25.87
C MET A 55 -30.73 -16.97 -24.86
N PRO A 56 -30.81 -15.66 -24.56
CA PRO A 56 -31.78 -15.17 -23.59
C PRO A 56 -33.21 -15.34 -24.15
N PRO A 57 -34.19 -15.65 -23.30
CA PRO A 57 -35.59 -15.84 -23.71
C PRO A 57 -36.24 -14.54 -24.21
N ASP A 58 -35.70 -13.38 -23.80
CA ASP A 58 -36.22 -12.07 -24.17
C ASP A 58 -35.15 -11.19 -24.86
N TYR A 59 -35.51 -10.67 -26.04
CA TYR A 59 -34.65 -9.82 -26.88
C TYR A 59 -34.76 -8.32 -26.56
N THR A 60 -35.46 -7.95 -25.48
CA THR A 60 -35.71 -6.55 -25.11
C THR A 60 -34.56 -5.91 -24.32
N LEU A 61 -33.31 -6.32 -24.58
CA LEU A 61 -32.15 -5.71 -23.94
C LEU A 61 -31.86 -4.36 -24.57
N ARG A 62 -31.56 -3.37 -23.73
CA ARG A 62 -31.02 -2.09 -24.18
C ARG A 62 -29.71 -2.38 -24.95
N PRO A 63 -29.54 -1.86 -26.19
CA PRO A 63 -28.30 -2.04 -26.92
C PRO A 63 -27.10 -1.64 -26.04
N PRO A 64 -26.03 -2.43 -26.00
CA PRO A 64 -24.84 -2.07 -25.24
C PRO A 64 -24.31 -0.73 -25.78
N ALA A 65 -23.96 0.17 -24.86
CA ALA A 65 -23.41 1.46 -25.25
C ALA A 65 -22.06 1.25 -25.96
N PRO A 66 -21.75 1.97 -27.04
CA PRO A 66 -20.44 1.92 -27.69
C PRO A 66 -19.34 2.18 -26.65
N GLY A 67 -18.43 1.22 -26.47
CA GLY A 67 -17.31 1.34 -25.52
C GLY A 67 -17.57 0.84 -24.09
N ALA A 68 -18.77 0.33 -23.77
CA ALA A 68 -19.01 -0.32 -22.47
C ALA A 68 -18.32 -1.69 -22.39
N LEU A 69 -17.77 -2.02 -21.22
CA LEU A 69 -17.18 -3.33 -20.94
C LEU A 69 -18.22 -4.45 -21.16
N PRO A 70 -17.85 -5.58 -21.78
CA PRO A 70 -18.77 -6.69 -22.00
C PRO A 70 -19.28 -7.25 -20.65
N THR A 71 -20.60 -7.37 -20.49
CA THR A 71 -21.21 -7.84 -19.24
C THR A 71 -20.97 -9.34 -18.97
N GLN A 72 -20.69 -10.11 -20.02
CA GLN A 72 -20.51 -11.55 -19.95
C GLN A 72 -19.04 -11.98 -19.76
N GLN A 73 -18.10 -11.05 -19.77
CA GLN A 73 -16.68 -11.36 -19.69
C GLN A 73 -16.23 -11.37 -18.23
N ALA A 74 -15.82 -12.55 -17.74
CA ALA A 74 -15.20 -12.66 -16.42
C ALA A 74 -13.91 -11.85 -16.40
N ASN A 75 -13.83 -10.84 -15.53
CA ASN A 75 -12.63 -10.03 -15.38
C ASN A 75 -11.54 -10.87 -14.68
N PRO A 76 -10.41 -11.19 -15.34
CA PRO A 76 -9.36 -12.03 -14.76
C PRO A 76 -8.74 -11.39 -13.51
N GLU A 77 -8.68 -10.07 -13.42
CA GLU A 77 -8.19 -9.36 -12.23
C GLU A 77 -9.12 -9.56 -11.04
N ARG A 78 -10.44 -9.59 -11.26
CA ARG A 78 -11.42 -9.89 -10.21
C ARG A 78 -11.35 -11.34 -9.76
N SER A 79 -11.13 -12.27 -10.69
CA SER A 79 -10.97 -13.69 -10.35
C SER A 79 -9.67 -13.92 -9.57
N ALA A 80 -8.57 -13.27 -9.96
CA ALA A 80 -7.30 -13.34 -9.26
C ALA A 80 -7.40 -12.68 -7.87
N SER A 81 -8.03 -11.51 -7.75
CA SER A 81 -8.21 -10.85 -6.46
C SER A 81 -9.12 -11.66 -5.54
N ALA A 82 -10.19 -12.27 -6.06
CA ALA A 82 -11.04 -13.18 -5.28
C ALA A 82 -10.31 -14.45 -4.83
N ALA A 83 -9.36 -14.95 -5.63
CA ALA A 83 -8.54 -16.11 -5.25
C ALA A 83 -7.48 -15.77 -4.19
N VAL A 84 -6.92 -14.55 -4.24
CA VAL A 84 -5.89 -14.08 -3.29
C VAL A 84 -6.50 -13.57 -1.98
N PHE A 85 -7.62 -12.85 -2.05
CA PHE A 85 -8.23 -12.14 -0.93
C PHE A 85 -9.57 -12.74 -0.47
N GLY A 86 -10.04 -13.83 -1.09
CA GLY A 86 -11.38 -14.35 -0.84
C GLY A 86 -12.48 -13.48 -1.49
N ALA A 87 -13.70 -14.02 -1.55
CA ALA A 87 -14.80 -13.44 -2.31
C ALA A 87 -15.12 -11.98 -1.89
N THR A 88 -15.05 -11.10 -2.90
CA THR A 88 -15.56 -9.72 -2.94
C THR A 88 -14.99 -8.78 -1.88
N LEU A 89 -13.90 -8.09 -2.22
CA LEU A 89 -13.82 -6.66 -1.87
C LEU A 89 -14.97 -5.99 -2.64
N PRO A 90 -16.04 -5.51 -1.98
CA PRO A 90 -16.97 -4.60 -2.63
C PRO A 90 -16.14 -3.42 -3.12
N GLU A 91 -16.53 -2.82 -4.24
CA GLU A 91 -15.84 -1.67 -4.84
C GLU A 91 -15.19 -0.79 -3.78
N GLY A 92 -13.87 -0.59 -3.92
CA GLY A 92 -13.11 0.31 -3.05
C GLY A 92 -13.85 1.65 -2.95
N PRO A 93 -13.77 2.32 -1.78
CA PRO A 93 -14.60 3.48 -1.50
C PRO A 93 -14.51 4.47 -2.65
N ALA A 94 -15.68 4.87 -3.16
CA ALA A 94 -15.79 5.94 -4.14
C ALA A 94 -14.87 7.10 -3.75
N ALA A 95 -14.16 7.65 -4.74
CA ALA A 95 -13.21 8.73 -4.57
C ALA A 95 -13.82 9.85 -3.72
N GLY A 96 -13.40 9.94 -2.45
CA GLY A 96 -13.91 10.92 -1.48
C GLY A 96 -14.18 10.41 -0.05
N ALA A 97 -14.17 9.11 0.22
CA ALA A 97 -14.36 8.63 1.61
C ALA A 97 -13.03 8.59 2.40
N PRO A 98 -13.00 9.02 3.67
CA PRO A 98 -11.79 9.03 4.47
C PRO A 98 -11.24 7.61 4.67
N VAL A 99 -10.05 7.38 4.12
CA VAL A 99 -9.22 6.19 4.39
C VAL A 99 -8.80 6.24 5.85
N GLY A 100 -9.57 5.57 6.72
CA GLY A 100 -9.26 5.54 8.16
C GLY A 100 -10.30 4.86 9.03
N VAL A 101 -11.54 4.73 8.57
CA VAL A 101 -12.59 4.00 9.27
C VAL A 101 -13.41 3.21 8.24
N GLY A 102 -12.74 2.30 7.53
CA GLY A 102 -13.44 1.25 6.80
C GLY A 102 -14.21 0.41 7.81
N ALA A 103 -15.51 0.29 7.59
CA ALA A 103 -16.44 -0.46 8.41
C ALA A 103 -15.82 -1.78 8.88
N ALA A 104 -16.03 -2.10 10.16
CA ALA A 104 -15.64 -3.35 10.79
C ALA A 104 -16.37 -4.53 10.13
N GLN A 105 -15.93 -4.94 8.94
CA GLN A 105 -16.12 -6.30 8.49
C GLN A 105 -15.16 -7.14 9.30
N PRO A 106 -15.64 -8.16 10.04
CA PRO A 106 -14.74 -9.05 10.76
C PRO A 106 -13.74 -9.60 9.75
N PRO A 107 -12.42 -9.45 9.98
CA PRO A 107 -11.42 -9.98 9.08
C PRO A 107 -11.69 -11.47 8.90
N GLY A 108 -11.68 -11.97 7.67
CA GLY A 108 -11.82 -13.40 7.42
C GLY A 108 -10.69 -14.18 8.08
N SER A 109 -10.84 -15.51 8.14
CA SER A 109 -9.88 -16.36 8.87
C SER A 109 -8.45 -16.24 8.35
N LEU A 110 -8.28 -15.95 7.06
CA LEU A 110 -6.99 -15.79 6.40
C LEU A 110 -6.37 -14.43 6.72
N GLU A 111 -7.19 -13.38 6.72
CA GLU A 111 -6.79 -12.02 7.07
C GLU A 111 -6.36 -11.95 8.53
N GLN A 112 -7.06 -12.64 9.43
CA GLN A 112 -6.64 -12.72 10.84
C GLN A 112 -5.30 -13.43 10.99
N GLN A 113 -5.07 -14.52 10.26
CA GLN A 113 -3.79 -15.22 10.27
C GLN A 113 -2.67 -14.34 9.71
N PHE A 114 -2.91 -13.67 8.58
CA PHE A 114 -1.93 -12.76 7.99
C PHE A 114 -1.63 -11.56 8.91
N LEU A 115 -2.65 -10.95 9.50
CA LEU A 115 -2.50 -9.85 10.46
C LEU A 115 -1.77 -10.29 11.74
N SER A 116 -1.99 -11.53 12.19
CA SER A 116 -1.25 -12.10 13.32
C SER A 116 0.23 -12.34 12.97
N ALA A 117 0.52 -12.85 11.77
CA ALA A 117 1.87 -13.08 11.27
C ALA A 117 2.61 -11.76 10.99
N ALA A 118 1.91 -10.75 10.47
CA ALA A 118 2.41 -9.40 10.24
C ALA A 118 2.55 -8.58 11.53
N GLY A 119 2.13 -9.12 12.68
CA GLY A 119 2.24 -8.44 13.96
C GLY A 119 1.31 -7.23 14.11
N ALA A 120 0.29 -7.10 13.26
CA ALA A 120 -0.64 -5.97 13.29
C ALA A 120 -1.41 -5.86 14.63
N GLY A 121 -1.65 -6.99 15.31
CA GLY A 121 -2.25 -7.02 16.64
C GLY A 121 -1.34 -6.53 17.77
N LYS A 122 -0.06 -6.22 17.49
CA LYS A 122 0.91 -5.67 18.45
C LYS A 122 1.16 -4.17 18.25
N ALA A 123 0.50 -3.54 17.29
CA ALA A 123 0.65 -2.11 17.03
C ALA A 123 0.02 -1.31 18.18
N ASP A 124 0.77 -0.34 18.72
CA ASP A 124 0.25 0.60 19.71
C ASP A 124 -0.82 1.49 19.04
N PRO A 125 -2.06 1.55 19.55
CA PRO A 125 -3.11 2.39 18.98
C PRO A 125 -2.79 3.89 19.05
N SER A 126 -1.88 4.31 19.94
CA SER A 126 -1.42 5.69 20.10
C SER A 126 -0.20 6.04 19.23
N ILE A 127 0.32 5.11 18.42
CA ILE A 127 1.55 5.33 17.63
C ILE A 127 1.46 6.56 16.71
N ARG A 128 0.27 6.87 16.20
CA ARG A 128 0.05 8.06 15.37
C ARG A 128 0.21 9.35 16.16
N GLU A 129 -0.23 9.38 17.41
CA GLU A 129 -0.06 10.55 18.28
C GLU A 129 1.40 10.74 18.66
N THR A 130 2.09 9.66 19.02
CA THR A 130 3.53 9.69 19.31
C THR A 130 4.33 10.13 18.09
N LEU A 131 4.06 9.56 16.91
CA LEU A 131 4.72 9.92 15.66
C LEU A 131 4.49 11.39 15.31
N ASN A 132 3.26 11.89 15.45
CA ASN A 132 2.95 13.29 15.17
C ASN A 132 3.67 14.23 16.15
N ARG A 133 3.75 13.86 17.43
CA ARG A 133 4.47 14.62 18.46
C ARG A 133 5.96 14.67 18.19
N GLU A 134 6.56 13.56 17.76
CA GLU A 134 7.99 13.45 17.45
C GLU A 134 8.33 14.09 16.10
N SER A 135 7.48 13.90 15.08
CA SER A 135 7.72 14.38 13.71
C SER A 135 7.40 15.86 13.51
N GLY A 136 6.57 16.47 14.37
CA GLY A 136 6.25 17.90 14.29
C GLY A 136 7.49 18.79 14.35
N ALA A 137 8.49 18.43 15.17
CA ALA A 137 9.75 19.18 15.28
C ALA A 137 10.70 18.96 14.09
N LEU A 138 10.55 17.85 13.35
CA LEU A 138 11.38 17.51 12.18
C LEU A 138 10.88 18.21 10.90
N ALA A 139 9.57 18.45 10.82
CA ALA A 139 8.97 19.20 9.71
C ALA A 139 9.44 20.65 9.65
N GLU A 140 9.68 21.30 10.81
CA GLU A 140 10.15 22.69 10.87
C GLU A 140 11.67 22.83 10.63
N LYS A 141 12.47 21.79 10.90
CA LYS A 141 13.96 21.89 10.94
C LYS A 141 14.71 21.39 9.72
N SER A 142 14.02 20.88 8.70
CA SER A 142 14.66 20.23 7.54
C SER A 142 15.02 21.17 6.38
N GLY A 143 14.56 22.42 6.42
CA GLY A 143 14.72 23.37 5.32
C GLY A 143 15.95 24.28 5.36
N THR A 144 16.90 24.13 6.29
CA THR A 144 17.99 25.12 6.43
C THR A 144 19.24 24.74 5.63
N PHE A 145 19.89 23.62 5.94
CA PHE A 145 21.19 23.28 5.33
C PHE A 145 21.09 22.80 3.88
N ALA A 146 20.19 21.85 3.58
CA ALA A 146 20.05 21.32 2.23
C ALA A 146 19.55 22.38 1.24
N GLN A 147 18.69 23.29 1.72
CA GLN A 147 18.11 24.39 0.94
C GLN A 147 19.15 25.46 0.59
N GLU A 148 20.06 25.78 1.54
CA GLU A 148 21.17 26.71 1.33
C GLU A 148 22.16 26.18 0.29
N VAL A 149 22.49 24.89 0.35
CA VAL A 149 23.35 24.22 -0.65
C VAL A 149 22.70 24.15 -2.04
N LEU A 150 21.38 23.97 -2.10
CA LEU A 150 20.62 23.89 -3.35
C LEU A 150 20.20 25.26 -3.89
N GLY A 151 20.46 26.35 -3.17
CA GLY A 151 20.10 27.72 -3.58
C GLY A 151 18.60 27.93 -3.75
N ILE A 152 17.76 27.16 -3.06
CA ILE A 152 16.30 27.25 -3.20
C ILE A 152 15.80 28.36 -2.27
N THR A 153 15.76 29.59 -2.76
CA THR A 153 15.07 30.69 -2.07
C THR A 153 13.56 30.42 -2.10
N ASN A 154 12.95 30.21 -0.95
CA ASN A 154 11.50 30.24 -0.84
C ASN A 154 11.07 31.71 -0.99
N ASP A 155 10.54 32.08 -2.15
CA ASP A 155 9.82 33.34 -2.28
C ASP A 155 8.62 33.30 -1.33
N PRO A 156 8.50 34.20 -0.34
CA PRO A 156 7.44 34.17 0.67
C PRO A 156 6.09 34.65 0.11
N THR A 157 5.91 34.63 -1.21
CA THR A 157 4.63 34.92 -1.88
C THR A 157 3.70 33.72 -1.86
N GLU A 158 3.91 32.77 -0.95
CA GLU A 158 2.96 31.71 -0.67
C GLU A 158 1.65 32.36 -0.16
N ILE A 159 0.69 32.45 -1.08
CA ILE A 159 -0.65 32.93 -0.82
C ILE A 159 -1.33 31.89 0.08
N LEU A 160 -1.15 32.04 1.39
CA LEU A 160 -1.81 31.19 2.38
C LEU A 160 -3.30 31.53 2.41
N VAL A 161 -4.10 30.64 1.83
CA VAL A 161 -5.56 30.69 1.97
C VAL A 161 -5.95 30.55 3.43
N ASN A 162 -6.81 31.45 3.91
CA ASN A 162 -7.35 31.40 5.26
C ASN A 162 -8.41 30.30 5.37
N ALA A 163 -7.99 29.08 5.75
CA ALA A 163 -8.85 27.90 5.84
C ALA A 163 -10.18 28.11 6.61
N PRO A 164 -10.22 28.71 7.82
CA PRO A 164 -11.48 28.91 8.55
C PRO A 164 -12.41 29.92 7.88
N GLU A 165 -11.89 30.96 7.22
CA GLU A 165 -12.73 31.93 6.51
C GLU A 165 -13.23 31.38 5.17
N GLU A 166 -12.40 30.63 4.45
CA GLU A 166 -12.78 29.97 3.20
C GLU A 166 -13.87 28.91 3.44
N ALA A 167 -13.74 28.13 4.52
CA ALA A 167 -14.77 27.18 4.92
C ALA A 167 -16.12 27.86 5.22
N ARG A 168 -16.11 29.09 5.75
CA ARG A 168 -17.34 29.87 5.98
C ARG A 168 -17.95 30.34 4.66
N ARG A 169 -17.13 30.85 3.72
CA ARG A 169 -17.58 31.26 2.38
C ARG A 169 -18.23 30.11 1.64
N LEU A 170 -17.59 28.94 1.61
CA LEU A 170 -18.12 27.75 0.93
C LEU A 170 -19.47 27.30 1.49
N ARG A 171 -19.66 27.37 2.82
CA ARG A 171 -20.95 27.06 3.47
C ARG A 171 -22.03 28.08 3.10
N GLN A 172 -21.69 29.36 3.01
CA GLN A 172 -22.62 30.42 2.61
C GLN A 172 -23.02 30.27 1.13
N ASN A 173 -22.08 29.98 0.24
CA ASN A 173 -22.36 29.73 -1.17
C ASN A 173 -23.24 28.49 -1.36
N ALA A 174 -22.96 27.42 -0.61
CA ALA A 174 -23.80 26.21 -0.61
C ALA A 174 -25.23 26.49 -0.11
N ALA A 175 -25.39 27.33 0.93
CA ALA A 175 -26.70 27.72 1.45
C ALA A 175 -27.47 28.65 0.49
N ALA A 176 -26.75 29.48 -0.27
CA ALA A 176 -27.30 30.39 -1.27
C ALA A 176 -27.53 29.74 -2.65
N GLY A 177 -27.16 28.46 -2.84
CA GLY A 177 -27.28 27.76 -4.12
C GLY A 177 -26.32 28.28 -5.21
N LEU A 178 -25.28 29.01 -4.83
CA LEU A 178 -24.25 29.55 -5.73
C LEU A 178 -23.09 28.55 -5.88
N PRO A 179 -22.42 28.50 -7.05
CA PRO A 179 -21.27 27.62 -7.25
C PRO A 179 -20.09 28.00 -6.34
N ALA A 180 -19.28 27.01 -5.96
CA ALA A 180 -18.14 27.19 -5.06
C ALA A 180 -17.07 28.18 -5.56
N THR A 181 -17.08 28.53 -6.84
CA THR A 181 -16.16 29.48 -7.48
C THR A 181 -16.58 30.94 -7.35
N THR A 182 -17.76 31.23 -6.77
CA THR A 182 -18.25 32.61 -6.65
C THR A 182 -17.68 33.32 -5.43
N GLY A 183 -16.89 34.37 -5.65
CA GLY A 183 -16.31 35.25 -4.61
C GLY A 183 -14.82 35.04 -4.39
N ASP A 184 -14.17 36.06 -3.83
CA ASP A 184 -12.73 36.07 -3.58
C ASP A 184 -12.35 35.12 -2.43
N THR A 185 -11.28 34.35 -2.62
CA THR A 185 -10.72 33.48 -1.58
C THR A 185 -10.03 34.34 -0.51
N PRO A 186 -10.38 34.20 0.78
CA PRO A 186 -9.74 34.98 1.83
C PRO A 186 -8.28 34.54 2.01
N GLU A 187 -7.36 35.49 1.97
CA GLU A 187 -5.92 35.27 2.09
C GLU A 187 -5.39 35.81 3.42
N ILE A 188 -4.46 35.08 4.04
CA ILE A 188 -3.76 35.52 5.25
C ILE A 188 -2.66 36.50 4.82
N LYS A 189 -2.96 37.81 4.91
CA LYS A 189 -1.91 38.83 4.78
C LYS A 189 -1.07 38.83 6.05
N ARG A 190 0.20 38.40 5.95
CA ARG A 190 1.17 38.60 7.05
C ARG A 190 1.31 40.10 7.29
N GLY A 191 1.00 40.52 8.52
CA GLY A 191 1.22 41.91 8.96
C GLY A 191 2.70 42.27 8.81
N ASN A 192 2.95 43.53 8.46
CA ASN A 192 4.29 44.07 8.26
C ASN A 192 5.18 43.69 9.46
N PRO A 193 6.32 43.00 9.27
CA PRO A 193 7.17 42.61 10.39
C PRO A 193 7.55 43.85 11.20
N GLY A 194 7.26 43.81 12.50
CA GLY A 194 7.61 44.89 13.40
C GLY A 194 9.13 45.08 13.46
N LEU A 195 9.56 46.33 13.66
CA LEU A 195 10.96 46.79 13.68
C LEU A 195 11.89 46.01 14.64
N LEU A 196 11.34 45.16 15.50
CA LEU A 196 12.06 44.43 16.56
C LEU A 196 12.21 42.92 16.28
N GLN A 197 11.67 42.39 15.17
CA GLN A 197 11.66 40.95 14.91
C GLN A 197 12.98 40.40 14.31
N GLY A 198 14.00 41.25 14.13
CA GLY A 198 15.35 40.87 13.68
C GLY A 198 16.43 40.94 14.75
N VAL A 199 16.07 41.16 16.03
CA VAL A 199 17.02 41.42 17.12
C VAL A 199 16.95 40.37 18.25
N PHE A 200 16.02 39.42 18.19
CA PHE A 200 15.92 38.30 19.13
C PHE A 200 15.89 36.96 18.41
#